data_AF-A0A367IIS0-F1
#
_entry.id   AF-A0A367IIS0-F1
#
_cell.length_a   1.000
_cell.length_b   1.000
_cell.length_c   1.000
_cell.angle_alpha   90.00
_cell.angle_beta   90.00
_cell.angle_gamma   90.00
#
_symmetry.space_group_name_H-M   'P 1'
#
loop_
_entity.id
_entity.type
_entity.pdbx_description
1 polymer ?
#
loop_
_entity_poly.entity_id
_entity_poly.type
_entity_poly.pdbx_seq_one_letter_code
_entity_poly.pdbx_strand_id
1 'polypeptide(L)'
;MSTCTTQHEVLDFIDFVNASPSPFHAVHEASTRLEKAGFQRINEKDEWHLQKKGKYYFTRNGSSLVAFVVGNRYQHGKGGFSMVGAHTDSPCLKVKPISKKEQAGYIEVGVQLYGGGIWHTWFDRDLGIAGRVMVQQENGSYKHTLVHIKKPILRVPTLAIHLDGSVNEAFKFNKETHMVPVLATAAKSALNAVPQEKSWGPDQTKNHHPTLIHMLADTMQVDARQICDFELCLFDTQPATLGGAYDEFIFSARLDNLGMSY
;
A
#
# COMPACT_ATOMS: atom_id res chain seq x y z
N MET A 1 -10.82 -4.76 -35.81
CA MET A 1 -9.43 -4.54 -35.32
C MET A 1 -9.36 -3.64 -34.07
N SER A 2 -10.38 -2.83 -33.75
CA SER A 2 -10.35 -1.92 -32.58
C SER A 2 -10.66 -2.59 -31.22
N THR A 3 -11.34 -3.74 -31.20
CA THR A 3 -11.75 -4.44 -29.96
C THR A 3 -10.59 -5.12 -29.22
N CYS A 4 -9.56 -5.57 -29.94
CA CYS A 4 -8.42 -6.27 -29.35
C CYS A 4 -7.48 -5.34 -28.57
N THR A 5 -7.36 -4.08 -29.00
CA THR A 5 -6.46 -3.10 -28.35
C THR A 5 -7.04 -2.61 -27.03
N THR A 6 -8.34 -2.31 -26.98
CA THR A 6 -9.02 -1.83 -25.77
C THR A 6 -9.00 -2.88 -24.67
N GLN A 7 -9.16 -4.17 -25.00
CA GLN A 7 -9.09 -5.24 -24.00
C GLN A 7 -7.69 -5.38 -23.40
N HIS A 8 -6.63 -5.16 -24.19
CA HIS A 8 -5.25 -5.22 -23.70
C HIS A 8 -4.94 -4.10 -22.71
N GLU A 9 -5.31 -2.86 -23.03
CA GLU A 9 -5.11 -1.69 -22.15
C GLU A 9 -5.83 -1.87 -20.81
N VAL A 10 -7.05 -2.39 -20.83
CA VAL A 10 -7.83 -2.62 -19.61
C VAL A 10 -7.21 -3.71 -18.73
N LEU A 11 -6.74 -4.81 -19.32
CA LEU A 11 -6.07 -5.88 -18.57
C LEU A 11 -4.73 -5.40 -17.99
N ASP A 12 -3.98 -4.60 -18.74
CA ASP A 12 -2.71 -4.03 -18.25
C ASP A 12 -2.94 -3.00 -17.11
N PHE A 13 -4.03 -2.23 -17.17
CA PHE A 13 -4.46 -1.40 -16.04
C PHE A 13 -4.85 -2.24 -14.80
N ILE A 14 -5.58 -3.34 -15.00
CA ILE A 14 -5.93 -4.27 -13.92
C ILE A 14 -4.66 -4.84 -13.26
N ASP A 15 -3.65 -5.20 -14.05
CA ASP A 15 -2.35 -5.64 -13.54
C ASP A 15 -1.66 -4.53 -12.74
N PHE A 16 -1.68 -3.28 -13.23
CA PHE A 16 -1.14 -2.12 -12.52
C PHE A 16 -1.77 -1.90 -11.15
N VAL A 17 -3.11 -1.86 -11.06
CA VAL A 17 -3.81 -1.58 -9.79
C VAL A 17 -3.70 -2.73 -8.78
N ASN A 18 -3.63 -3.97 -9.25
CA ASN A 18 -3.37 -5.15 -8.42
C ASN A 18 -1.93 -5.21 -7.90
N ALA A 19 -0.96 -4.71 -8.67
CA ALA A 19 0.42 -4.54 -8.22
C ALA A 19 0.61 -3.35 -7.28
N SER A 20 -0.40 -2.47 -7.13
CA SER A 20 -0.31 -1.17 -6.44
C SER A 20 -1.20 -1.06 -5.19
N PRO A 21 -1.06 -1.93 -4.17
CA PRO A 21 -1.89 -1.89 -2.95
C PRO A 21 -1.58 -0.71 -2.01
N SER A 22 -0.49 0.02 -2.25
CA SER A 22 -0.13 1.23 -1.49
C SER A 22 0.58 2.25 -2.40
N PRO A 23 0.70 3.54 -1.99
CA PRO A 23 1.34 4.56 -2.82
C PRO A 23 2.79 4.22 -3.18
N PHE A 24 3.48 3.51 -2.29
CA PHE A 24 4.86 3.06 -2.51
C PHE A 24 4.94 1.99 -3.61
N HIS A 25 3.95 1.10 -3.66
CA HIS A 25 3.86 0.09 -4.72
C HIS A 25 3.42 0.70 -6.05
N ALA A 26 2.50 1.67 -6.03
CA ALA A 26 2.12 2.43 -7.22
C ALA A 26 3.31 3.11 -7.88
N VAL A 27 4.15 3.79 -7.09
CA VAL A 27 5.40 4.40 -7.61
C VAL A 27 6.40 3.36 -8.09
N HIS A 28 6.53 2.24 -7.39
CA HIS A 28 7.44 1.16 -7.81
C HIS A 28 7.03 0.53 -9.15
N GLU A 29 5.74 0.26 -9.31
CA GLU A 29 5.18 -0.29 -10.55
C GLU A 29 5.31 0.71 -11.70
N ALA A 30 4.96 1.98 -11.47
CA ALA A 30 5.14 3.05 -12.45
C ALA A 30 6.62 3.23 -12.85
N SER A 31 7.55 3.17 -11.88
CA SER A 31 8.99 3.22 -12.16
C SER A 31 9.43 2.06 -13.05
N THR A 32 8.99 0.85 -12.74
CA THR A 32 9.30 -0.36 -13.53
C THR A 32 8.80 -0.23 -14.98
N ARG A 33 7.59 0.30 -15.16
CA ARG A 33 7.00 0.55 -16.49
C ARG A 33 7.77 1.63 -17.26
N LEU A 34 8.16 2.72 -16.60
CA LEU A 34 8.98 3.78 -17.21
C LEU A 34 10.35 3.26 -17.64
N GLU A 35 11.02 2.45 -16.81
CA GLU A 35 12.31 1.83 -17.15
C GLU A 35 12.18 0.91 -18.37
N LYS A 36 11.13 0.08 -18.43
CA LYS A 36 10.81 -0.74 -19.62
C LYS A 36 10.57 0.12 -20.87
N ALA A 37 10.02 1.33 -20.71
CA ALA A 37 9.82 2.30 -21.80
C ALA A 37 11.08 3.14 -22.15
N GLY A 38 12.22 2.83 -21.54
CA GLY A 38 13.52 3.46 -21.80
C GLY A 38 13.72 4.79 -21.06
N PHE A 39 12.99 5.04 -19.98
CA PHE A 39 13.29 6.16 -19.10
C PHE A 39 14.47 5.84 -18.19
N GLN A 40 15.35 6.81 -18.01
CA GLN A 40 16.46 6.73 -17.08
C GLN A 40 16.07 7.29 -15.71
N ARG A 41 16.30 6.52 -14.66
CA ARG A 41 16.18 7.03 -13.29
C ARG A 41 17.29 8.03 -13.00
N ILE A 42 16.93 9.20 -12.49
CA ILE A 42 17.87 10.21 -11.97
C ILE A 42 17.62 10.42 -10.47
N ASN A 43 18.63 10.91 -9.77
CA ASN A 43 18.57 11.16 -8.33
C ASN A 43 18.44 12.67 -8.07
N GLU A 44 17.49 13.04 -7.22
CA GLU A 44 17.22 14.45 -6.86
C GLU A 44 18.40 15.12 -6.14
N LYS A 45 19.36 14.34 -5.62
CA LYS A 45 20.57 14.85 -4.94
C LYS A 45 21.76 15.11 -5.87
N ASP A 46 21.71 14.61 -7.10
CA ASP A 46 22.83 14.70 -8.03
C ASP A 46 22.65 15.92 -8.96
N GLU A 47 23.75 16.40 -9.56
CA GLU A 47 23.67 17.35 -10.67
C GLU A 47 23.11 16.65 -11.92
N TRP A 48 22.18 17.30 -12.61
CA TRP A 48 21.49 16.70 -13.75
C TRP A 48 22.07 17.15 -15.08
N HIS A 49 22.58 16.20 -15.87
CA HIS A 49 23.05 16.43 -17.24
C HIS A 49 22.02 15.95 -18.27
N LEU A 50 20.93 16.71 -18.40
CA LEU A 50 19.80 16.35 -19.26
C LEU A 50 20.11 16.57 -20.75
N GLN A 51 19.73 15.60 -21.58
CA GLN A 51 19.91 15.66 -23.03
C GLN A 51 18.57 15.84 -23.75
N LYS A 52 18.61 16.53 -24.90
CA LYS A 52 17.45 16.58 -25.82
C LYS A 52 17.09 15.17 -26.26
N LYS A 53 15.79 14.91 -26.39
CA LYS A 53 15.19 13.58 -26.61
C LYS A 53 15.41 12.58 -25.47
N GLY A 54 16.06 12.98 -24.37
CA GLY A 54 16.22 12.15 -23.19
C GLY A 54 14.90 11.96 -22.44
N LYS A 55 14.73 10.77 -21.86
CA LYS A 55 13.58 10.38 -21.05
C LYS A 55 14.07 10.12 -19.63
N TYR A 56 13.52 10.81 -18.65
CA TYR A 56 14.01 10.77 -17.28
C TYR A 56 12.87 10.68 -16.28
N TYR A 57 13.14 10.07 -15.13
CA TYR A 57 12.22 10.12 -14.00
C TYR A 57 12.98 10.12 -12.68
N PHE A 58 12.37 10.70 -11.65
CA PHE A 58 12.86 10.59 -10.28
C PHE A 58 11.69 10.33 -9.33
N THR A 59 12.03 9.85 -8.14
CA THR A 59 11.08 9.54 -7.08
C THR A 59 11.44 10.31 -5.82
N ARG A 60 10.46 10.88 -5.14
CA ARG A 60 10.61 11.48 -3.81
C ARG A 60 9.81 10.69 -2.80
N ASN A 61 10.43 10.40 -1.65
CA ASN A 61 9.86 9.57 -0.58
C ASN A 61 9.48 8.12 -0.99
N GLY A 62 9.73 7.73 -2.25
CA GLY A 62 9.21 6.47 -2.79
C GLY A 62 7.69 6.46 -2.99
N SER A 63 6.98 7.56 -2.73
CA SER A 63 5.52 7.68 -2.87
C SER A 63 5.08 8.71 -3.90
N SER A 64 6.01 9.54 -4.39
CA SER A 64 5.78 10.47 -5.51
C SER A 64 6.77 10.20 -6.63
N LEU A 65 6.30 10.33 -7.86
CA LEU A 65 7.09 10.12 -9.08
C LEU A 65 6.88 11.29 -10.04
N VAL A 66 7.96 11.75 -10.66
CA VAL A 66 7.91 12.71 -11.76
C VAL A 66 8.67 12.11 -12.93
N ALA A 67 8.00 11.93 -14.05
CA ALA A 67 8.59 11.51 -15.32
C ALA A 67 8.48 12.63 -16.36
N PHE A 68 9.51 12.80 -17.17
CA PHE A 68 9.54 13.83 -18.20
C PHE A 68 10.41 13.42 -19.39
N VAL A 69 10.09 14.02 -20.55
CA VAL A 69 10.86 13.87 -21.79
C VAL A 69 11.31 15.24 -22.25
N VAL A 70 12.61 15.40 -22.51
CA VAL A 70 13.15 16.67 -23.00
C VAL A 70 12.91 16.75 -24.50
N GLY A 71 12.01 17.64 -24.93
CA GLY A 71 11.68 17.80 -26.35
C GLY A 71 12.89 18.21 -27.21
N ASN A 72 12.96 17.70 -28.45
CA ASN A 72 14.06 17.99 -29.37
C ASN A 72 14.26 19.50 -29.63
N ARG A 73 13.16 20.27 -29.64
CA ARG A 73 13.16 21.72 -29.86
C ARG A 73 13.16 22.54 -28.59
N TYR A 74 13.25 21.91 -27.41
CA TYR A 74 13.29 22.64 -26.15
C TYR A 74 14.51 23.57 -26.12
N GLN A 75 14.28 24.81 -25.71
CA GLN A 75 15.30 25.85 -25.52
C GLN A 75 15.03 26.53 -24.18
N HIS A 76 16.07 26.64 -23.35
CA HIS A 76 16.00 27.33 -22.08
C HIS A 76 15.50 28.78 -22.29
N GLY A 77 14.57 29.22 -21.43
CA GLY A 77 13.96 30.56 -21.51
C GLY A 77 12.95 30.77 -22.65
N LYS A 78 12.73 29.78 -23.52
CA LYS A 78 11.77 29.88 -24.65
C LYS A 78 10.76 28.72 -24.73
N GLY A 79 11.08 27.58 -24.14
CA GLY A 79 10.20 26.42 -24.08
C GLY A 79 9.20 26.49 -22.93
N GLY A 80 8.06 25.82 -23.10
CA GLY A 80 7.08 25.56 -22.04
C GLY A 80 7.08 24.09 -21.59
N PHE A 81 6.20 23.77 -20.65
CA PHE A 81 5.95 22.40 -20.16
C PHE A 81 4.54 21.97 -20.55
N SER A 82 4.40 20.75 -21.05
CA SER A 82 3.11 20.07 -21.19
C SER A 82 3.02 19.07 -20.04
N MET A 83 2.08 19.30 -19.12
CA MET A 83 2.01 18.58 -17.85
C MET A 83 0.65 17.92 -17.67
N VAL A 84 0.68 16.69 -17.16
CA VAL A 84 -0.47 15.98 -16.61
C VAL A 84 -0.12 15.67 -15.16
N GLY A 85 -1.09 15.81 -14.26
CA GLY A 85 -0.93 15.52 -12.84
C GLY A 85 -2.02 14.56 -12.37
N ALA A 86 -1.62 13.60 -11.54
CA ALA A 86 -2.49 12.66 -10.83
C ALA A 86 -1.95 12.46 -9.40
N HIS A 87 -2.52 11.55 -8.63
CA HIS A 87 -2.02 11.18 -7.31
C HIS A 87 -2.01 9.67 -7.11
N THR A 88 -1.04 9.20 -6.32
CA THR A 88 -0.72 7.77 -6.12
C THR A 88 -1.37 7.18 -4.87
N ASP A 89 -1.97 8.02 -4.03
CA ASP A 89 -2.65 7.61 -2.81
C ASP A 89 -4.16 7.48 -3.01
N SER A 90 -4.76 6.68 -2.14
CA SER A 90 -6.20 6.50 -2.02
C SER A 90 -6.57 6.42 -0.54
N PRO A 91 -7.82 6.76 -0.16
CA PRO A 91 -8.28 6.57 1.20
C PRO A 91 -8.12 5.11 1.67
N CYS A 92 -7.53 4.93 2.85
CA CYS A 92 -7.24 3.59 3.38
C CYS A 92 -7.12 3.57 4.92
N LEU A 93 -7.10 2.37 5.49
CA LEU A 93 -6.66 2.16 6.87
C LEU A 93 -5.13 2.02 6.88
N LYS A 94 -4.44 2.83 7.69
CA LYS A 94 -2.99 2.72 7.90
C LYS A 94 -2.69 2.22 9.31
N VAL A 95 -1.69 1.37 9.48
CA VAL A 95 -1.25 0.93 10.81
C VAL A 95 -0.73 2.13 11.60
N LYS A 96 -1.14 2.29 12.86
CA LYS A 96 -0.64 3.36 13.74
C LYS A 96 0.81 3.09 14.18
N PRO A 97 1.61 4.11 14.51
CA PRO A 97 2.96 3.95 15.09
C PRO A 97 2.96 3.16 16.41
N ILE A 98 1.84 3.18 17.14
CA ILE A 98 1.58 2.29 18.28
C ILE A 98 0.28 1.57 17.94
N SER A 99 0.40 0.35 17.41
CA SER A 99 -0.75 -0.43 16.93
C SER A 99 -1.13 -1.57 17.85
N LYS A 100 -0.36 -1.86 18.90
CA LYS A 100 -0.66 -2.95 19.83
C LYS A 100 -1.98 -2.69 20.56
N LYS A 101 -3.01 -3.47 20.25
CA LYS A 101 -4.28 -3.52 20.98
C LYS A 101 -4.65 -4.98 21.28
N GLU A 102 -5.18 -5.24 22.46
CA GLU A 102 -5.68 -6.56 22.84
C GLU A 102 -7.00 -6.39 23.58
N GLN A 103 -8.03 -7.09 23.12
CA GLN A 103 -9.36 -7.01 23.71
C GLN A 103 -10.07 -8.36 23.59
N ALA A 104 -10.68 -8.81 24.68
CA ALA A 104 -11.48 -10.05 24.73
C ALA A 104 -10.75 -11.30 24.16
N GLY A 105 -9.43 -11.40 24.34
CA GLY A 105 -8.63 -12.51 23.83
C GLY A 105 -8.25 -12.42 22.35
N TYR A 106 -8.56 -11.30 21.68
CA TYR A 106 -8.12 -10.99 20.32
C TYR A 106 -6.90 -10.08 20.33
N ILE A 107 -5.95 -10.43 19.47
CA ILE A 107 -4.82 -9.60 19.08
C ILE A 107 -5.27 -8.73 17.91
N GLU A 108 -5.23 -7.43 18.14
CA GLU A 108 -5.74 -6.41 17.23
C GLU A 108 -4.63 -5.46 16.78
N VAL A 109 -4.87 -4.80 15.65
CA VAL A 109 -3.95 -3.82 15.08
C VAL A 109 -4.62 -2.45 15.05
N GLY A 110 -4.20 -1.53 15.92
CA GLY A 110 -4.63 -0.14 15.87
C GLY A 110 -4.33 0.49 14.51
N VAL A 111 -5.37 1.02 13.85
CA VAL A 111 -5.28 1.70 12.57
C VAL A 111 -5.74 3.15 12.65
N GLN A 112 -5.24 3.98 11.74
CA GLN A 112 -5.71 5.33 11.48
C GLN A 112 -6.42 5.37 10.12
N LEU A 113 -7.45 6.21 10.03
CA LEU A 113 -8.22 6.42 8.81
C LEU A 113 -7.55 7.53 8.00
N TYR A 114 -6.99 7.17 6.85
CA TYR A 114 -6.31 8.10 5.95
C TYR A 114 -7.26 8.57 4.84
N GLY A 115 -7.45 9.88 4.71
CA GLY A 115 -8.32 10.47 3.68
C GLY A 115 -9.82 10.42 4.01
N GLY A 116 -10.65 10.66 3.00
CA GLY A 116 -12.11 10.73 3.10
C GLY A 116 -12.83 9.42 2.77
N GLY A 117 -12.36 8.29 3.30
CA GLY A 117 -12.87 6.97 2.94
C GLY A 117 -14.33 6.74 3.30
N ILE A 118 -15.00 5.86 2.53
CA ILE A 118 -16.32 5.34 2.85
C ILE A 118 -16.13 4.15 3.80
N TRP A 119 -15.93 4.44 5.09
CA TRP A 119 -15.36 3.46 6.02
C TRP A 119 -16.22 2.21 6.28
N HIS A 120 -17.53 2.27 6.06
CA HIS A 120 -18.37 1.07 6.21
C HIS A 120 -18.03 -0.03 5.21
N THR A 121 -17.45 0.29 4.04
CA THR A 121 -17.10 -0.71 3.02
C THR A 121 -15.86 -1.54 3.37
N TRP A 122 -15.09 -1.10 4.39
CA TRP A 122 -13.92 -1.80 4.92
C TRP A 122 -14.30 -2.86 5.96
N PHE A 123 -15.52 -2.80 6.50
CA PHE A 123 -16.03 -3.88 7.31
C PHE A 123 -16.20 -5.11 6.44
N ASP A 124 -15.97 -6.25 7.06
CA ASP A 124 -16.21 -7.53 6.45
C ASP A 124 -15.47 -7.79 5.12
N ARG A 125 -14.29 -7.20 4.99
CA ARG A 125 -13.32 -7.46 3.92
C ARG A 125 -12.15 -8.30 4.40
N ASP A 126 -11.62 -9.08 3.46
CA ASP A 126 -10.42 -9.89 3.66
C ASP A 126 -9.20 -9.01 3.39
N LEU A 127 -8.54 -8.54 4.45
CA LEU A 127 -7.53 -7.49 4.34
C LEU A 127 -6.11 -8.04 4.46
N GLY A 128 -5.26 -7.59 3.54
CA GLY A 128 -3.81 -7.75 3.57
C GLY A 128 -3.11 -6.48 4.07
N ILE A 129 -1.78 -6.53 4.13
CA ILE A 129 -0.92 -5.37 4.43
C ILE A 129 0.06 -5.13 3.29
N ALA A 130 0.19 -3.87 2.88
CA ALA A 130 1.24 -3.46 1.97
C ALA A 130 1.79 -2.08 2.31
N GLY A 131 3.08 -1.87 2.10
CA GLY A 131 3.71 -0.61 2.47
C GLY A 131 5.22 -0.62 2.33
N ARG A 132 5.86 0.21 3.15
CA ARG A 132 7.30 0.28 3.28
C ARG A 132 7.74 0.00 4.70
N VAL A 133 8.94 -0.55 4.83
CA VAL A 133 9.64 -0.76 6.09
C VAL A 133 11.03 -0.18 5.99
N MET A 134 11.43 0.56 7.02
CA MET A 134 12.80 1.05 7.19
C MET A 134 13.62 -0.05 7.86
N VAL A 135 14.56 -0.61 7.10
CA VAL A 135 15.39 -1.75 7.52
C VAL A 135 16.83 -1.30 7.70
N GLN A 136 17.37 -1.44 8.91
CA GLN A 136 18.78 -1.21 9.18
C GLN A 136 19.64 -2.31 8.53
N GLN A 137 20.63 -1.90 7.76
CA GLN A 137 21.61 -2.75 7.11
C GLN A 137 22.78 -3.05 8.07
N GLU A 138 23.56 -4.09 7.77
CA GLU A 138 24.71 -4.50 8.59
C GLU A 138 25.76 -3.39 8.74
N ASN A 139 25.91 -2.54 7.73
CA ASN A 139 26.81 -1.39 7.75
C ASN A 139 26.26 -0.17 8.52
N GLY A 140 25.13 -0.30 9.22
CA GLY A 140 24.46 0.76 9.97
C GLY A 140 23.62 1.72 9.15
N SER A 141 23.63 1.63 7.81
CA SER A 141 22.76 2.42 6.94
C SER A 141 21.31 1.92 7.00
N TYR A 142 20.37 2.72 6.47
CA TYR A 142 18.96 2.36 6.43
C TYR A 142 18.50 2.21 4.98
N LYS A 143 17.72 1.16 4.72
CA LYS A 143 17.13 0.89 3.42
C LYS A 143 15.61 0.89 3.51
N HIS A 144 15.01 1.55 2.52
CA HIS A 144 13.59 1.43 2.25
C HIS A 144 13.29 0.09 1.58
N THR A 145 12.49 -0.75 2.22
CA THR A 145 12.10 -2.07 1.70
C THR A 145 10.58 -2.13 1.56
N LEU A 146 10.10 -2.53 0.38
CA LEU A 146 8.66 -2.76 0.19
C LEU A 146 8.25 -4.08 0.83
N VAL A 147 7.04 -4.12 1.38
CA VAL A 147 6.43 -5.33 1.93
C VAL A 147 5.01 -5.46 1.41
N HIS A 148 4.62 -6.68 1.02
CA HIS A 148 3.30 -6.99 0.49
C HIS A 148 2.86 -8.37 0.96
N ILE A 149 2.03 -8.40 2.01
CA ILE A 149 1.40 -9.61 2.52
C ILE A 149 0.05 -9.77 1.82
N LYS A 150 0.02 -10.58 0.75
CA LYS A 150 -1.17 -10.87 -0.06
C LYS A 150 -2.20 -11.77 0.64
N LYS A 151 -1.77 -12.50 1.67
CA LYS A 151 -2.65 -13.36 2.45
C LYS A 151 -3.63 -12.49 3.26
N PRO A 152 -4.92 -12.84 3.33
CA PRO A 152 -5.87 -12.14 4.19
C PRO A 152 -5.54 -12.45 5.65
N ILE A 153 -4.99 -11.47 6.35
CA ILE A 153 -4.51 -11.60 7.73
C ILE A 153 -5.26 -10.68 8.69
N LEU A 154 -6.06 -9.74 8.18
CA LEU A 154 -6.81 -8.78 8.98
C LEU A 154 -8.27 -8.75 8.55
N ARG A 155 -9.15 -8.49 9.52
CA ARG A 155 -10.59 -8.36 9.32
C ARG A 155 -11.14 -7.31 10.28
N VAL A 156 -11.95 -6.38 9.78
CA VAL A 156 -12.80 -5.51 10.62
C VAL A 156 -14.20 -6.13 10.65
N PRO A 157 -14.58 -6.90 11.68
CA PRO A 157 -15.87 -7.58 11.70
C PRO A 157 -17.02 -6.61 12.02
N THR A 158 -18.18 -6.82 11.40
CA THR A 158 -19.42 -6.16 11.87
C THR A 158 -19.93 -6.77 13.17
N LEU A 159 -20.66 -5.97 13.95
CA LEU A 159 -21.47 -6.50 15.06
C LEU A 159 -22.69 -7.22 14.48
N ALA A 160 -23.02 -8.38 15.02
CA ALA A 160 -24.20 -9.13 14.60
C ALA A 160 -25.49 -8.32 14.79
N ILE A 161 -26.37 -8.32 13.78
CA ILE A 161 -27.66 -7.58 13.80
C ILE A 161 -28.55 -7.92 15.00
N HIS A 162 -28.46 -9.15 15.54
CA HIS A 162 -29.21 -9.54 16.74
C HIS A 162 -28.84 -8.72 17.99
N LEU A 163 -27.66 -8.10 17.99
CA LEU A 163 -27.15 -7.22 19.05
C LEU A 163 -27.31 -5.72 18.71
N ASP A 164 -27.69 -5.40 17.48
CA ASP A 164 -28.06 -4.05 17.02
C ASP A 164 -29.12 -4.14 15.91
N GLY A 165 -30.39 -4.13 16.31
CA GLY A 165 -31.51 -4.21 15.38
C GLY A 165 -31.69 -2.98 14.49
N SER A 166 -31.02 -1.87 14.80
CA SER A 166 -31.14 -0.60 14.06
C SER A 166 -30.14 -0.46 12.90
N VAL A 167 -29.25 -1.45 12.72
CA VAL A 167 -28.12 -1.41 11.78
C VAL A 167 -28.55 -1.18 10.33
N ASN A 168 -29.71 -1.71 9.93
CA ASN A 168 -30.26 -1.57 8.58
C ASN A 168 -30.92 -0.20 8.33
N GLU A 169 -31.27 0.54 9.39
CA GLU A 169 -31.82 1.89 9.30
C GLU A 169 -30.69 2.92 9.20
N ALA A 170 -29.66 2.77 10.05
CA ALA A 170 -28.48 3.60 10.03
C ALA A 170 -27.27 2.87 10.62
N PHE A 171 -26.34 2.45 9.76
CA PHE A 171 -25.09 1.85 10.22
C PHE A 171 -24.14 2.90 10.80
N LYS A 172 -24.23 3.09 12.12
CA LYS A 172 -23.40 4.03 12.89
C LYS A 172 -22.28 3.28 13.59
N PHE A 173 -21.05 3.75 13.44
CA PHE A 173 -19.88 3.16 14.09
C PHE A 173 -18.88 4.24 14.50
N ASN A 174 -18.11 3.96 15.55
CA ASN A 174 -17.03 4.83 15.99
C ASN A 174 -15.75 4.52 15.21
N LYS A 175 -15.17 5.55 14.60
CA LYS A 175 -13.97 5.46 13.76
C LYS A 175 -12.71 4.99 14.50
N GLU A 176 -12.62 5.16 15.81
CA GLU A 176 -11.45 4.76 16.62
C GLU A 176 -11.63 3.37 17.22
N THR A 177 -12.82 3.05 17.72
CA THR A 177 -13.05 1.83 18.50
C THR A 177 -13.65 0.68 17.70
N HIS A 178 -14.40 0.96 16.61
CA HIS A 178 -15.05 -0.09 15.81
C HIS A 178 -14.33 -0.41 14.50
N MET A 179 -13.32 0.38 14.12
CA MET A 179 -12.51 0.16 12.90
C MET A 179 -11.21 -0.61 13.18
N VAL A 180 -11.09 -1.25 14.36
CA VAL A 180 -9.86 -1.94 14.76
C VAL A 180 -9.89 -3.37 14.19
N PRO A 181 -9.01 -3.72 13.25
CA PRO A 181 -9.00 -5.06 12.67
C PRO A 181 -8.36 -6.08 13.61
N VAL A 182 -8.92 -7.28 13.60
CA VAL A 182 -8.42 -8.46 14.31
C VAL A 182 -7.37 -9.17 13.46
N LEU A 183 -6.23 -9.53 14.08
CA LEU A 183 -5.12 -10.25 13.44
C LEU A 183 -5.07 -11.72 13.84
N ALA A 184 -5.25 -12.00 15.12
CA ALA A 184 -5.13 -13.34 15.68
C ALA A 184 -5.88 -13.45 17.02
N THR A 185 -6.01 -14.66 17.55
CA THR A 185 -6.36 -14.86 18.97
C THR A 185 -5.10 -14.91 19.83
N ALA A 186 -5.17 -14.42 21.06
CA ALA A 186 -4.09 -14.53 22.04
C ALA A 186 -3.66 -15.99 22.26
N ALA A 187 -4.62 -16.92 22.32
CA ALA A 187 -4.35 -18.35 22.47
C ALA A 187 -3.48 -18.92 21.34
N LYS A 188 -3.86 -18.70 20.07
CA LYS A 188 -3.03 -19.15 18.93
C LYS A 188 -1.69 -18.44 18.86
N SER A 189 -1.64 -17.16 19.23
CA SER A 189 -0.37 -16.43 19.25
C SER A 189 0.60 -16.99 20.29
N ALA A 190 0.12 -17.36 21.48
CA ALA A 190 0.95 -17.97 22.51
C ALA A 190 1.49 -19.35 22.08
N LEU A 191 0.66 -20.16 21.41
CA LEU A 191 1.08 -21.47 20.88
C LEU A 191 2.13 -21.39 19.77
N ASN A 192 2.21 -20.25 19.06
CA ASN A 192 3.15 -20.03 17.97
C ASN A 192 4.22 -18.98 18.35
N ALA A 193 4.41 -18.72 19.64
CA ALA A 193 5.34 -17.70 20.09
C ALA A 193 6.77 -18.03 19.64
N VAL A 194 7.44 -17.05 19.04
CA VAL A 194 8.84 -17.17 18.64
C VAL A 194 9.72 -16.99 19.90
N PRO A 195 10.79 -17.79 20.10
CA PRO A 195 11.69 -17.64 21.24
C PRO A 195 12.30 -16.23 21.35
N GLN A 196 12.49 -15.75 22.59
CA GLN A 196 12.97 -14.39 22.90
C GLN A 196 14.31 -14.03 22.21
N GLU A 197 15.16 -14.98 21.88
CA GLU A 197 16.46 -14.74 21.21
C GLU A 197 16.32 -14.15 19.79
N LYS A 198 15.17 -14.33 19.13
CA LYS A 198 14.82 -13.69 17.85
C LYS A 198 13.92 -12.47 18.01
N SER A 199 13.67 -12.05 19.26
CA SER A 199 12.74 -10.96 19.53
C SER A 199 13.30 -9.61 19.09
N TRP A 200 12.42 -8.85 18.44
CA TRP A 200 12.58 -7.43 18.18
C TRP A 200 12.88 -6.69 19.49
N GLY A 201 13.77 -5.69 19.48
CA GLY A 201 14.29 -5.06 20.70
C GLY A 201 13.20 -4.56 21.68
N PRO A 202 13.54 -4.45 22.98
CA PRO A 202 12.57 -4.34 24.08
C PRO A 202 11.65 -3.11 24.04
N ASP A 203 12.03 -2.05 23.32
CA ASP A 203 11.21 -0.84 23.20
C ASP A 203 10.16 -0.93 22.09
N GLN A 204 10.42 -1.67 21.01
CA GLN A 204 9.50 -1.73 19.86
C GLN A 204 8.44 -2.85 20.00
N THR A 205 8.68 -3.86 20.84
CA THR A 205 7.67 -4.86 21.25
C THR A 205 6.52 -4.30 22.10
N LYS A 206 6.69 -3.06 22.60
CA LYS A 206 5.63 -2.30 23.27
C LYS A 206 4.66 -1.69 22.26
N ASN A 207 5.17 -1.26 21.10
CA ASN A 207 4.40 -0.50 20.12
C ASN A 207 3.53 -1.41 19.25
N HIS A 208 4.01 -2.62 18.91
CA HIS A 208 3.28 -3.56 18.07
C HIS A 208 3.36 -4.99 18.61
N HIS A 209 2.40 -5.82 18.21
CA HIS A 209 2.42 -7.25 18.54
C HIS A 209 3.55 -7.97 17.79
N PRO A 210 4.36 -8.84 18.45
CA PRO A 210 5.45 -9.57 17.80
C PRO A 210 5.01 -10.36 16.56
N THR A 211 3.79 -10.89 16.57
CA THR A 211 3.20 -11.63 15.45
C THR A 211 3.20 -10.82 14.15
N LEU A 212 2.80 -9.54 14.20
CA LEU A 212 2.81 -8.67 13.02
C LEU A 212 4.23 -8.50 12.47
N ILE A 213 5.20 -8.38 13.36
CA ILE A 213 6.57 -8.01 13.05
C ILE A 213 7.33 -9.17 12.46
N HIS A 214 7.15 -10.35 13.03
CA HIS A 214 7.68 -11.57 12.44
C HIS A 214 7.07 -11.80 11.05
N MET A 215 5.77 -11.57 10.84
CA MET A 215 5.20 -11.65 9.49
C MET A 215 5.83 -10.66 8.51
N LEU A 216 6.11 -9.41 8.92
CA LEU A 216 6.81 -8.44 8.08
C LEU A 216 8.26 -8.90 7.77
N ALA A 217 8.98 -9.32 8.81
CA ALA A 217 10.36 -9.79 8.72
C ALA A 217 10.49 -11.01 7.79
N ASP A 218 9.64 -12.02 7.99
CA ASP A 218 9.60 -13.24 7.18
C ASP A 218 9.25 -12.93 5.73
N THR A 219 8.28 -12.03 5.49
CA THR A 219 7.88 -11.62 4.14
C THR A 219 9.02 -10.94 3.38
N MET A 220 9.81 -10.11 4.06
CA MET A 220 10.94 -9.40 3.47
C MET A 220 12.25 -10.19 3.53
N GLN A 221 12.28 -11.34 4.20
CA GLN A 221 13.47 -12.15 4.47
C GLN A 221 14.59 -11.35 5.20
N VAL A 222 14.20 -10.59 6.22
CA VAL A 222 15.12 -9.81 7.08
C VAL A 222 15.00 -10.26 8.53
N ASP A 223 15.98 -9.92 9.36
CA ASP A 223 15.86 -10.14 10.81
C ASP A 223 14.90 -9.11 11.41
N ALA A 224 14.00 -9.55 12.30
CA ALA A 224 13.04 -8.66 12.97
C ALA A 224 13.72 -7.50 13.72
N ARG A 225 14.95 -7.70 14.21
CA ARG A 225 15.76 -6.67 14.88
C ARG A 225 16.23 -5.56 13.93
N GLN A 226 16.23 -5.81 12.62
CA GLN A 226 16.58 -4.81 11.62
C GLN A 226 15.41 -3.88 11.27
N ILE A 227 14.18 -4.22 11.65
CA ILE A 227 13.01 -3.36 11.43
C ILE A 227 13.08 -2.18 12.40
N CYS A 228 13.12 -0.96 11.87
CA CYS A 228 13.19 0.26 12.67
C CYS A 228 11.85 0.97 12.79
N ASP A 229 11.12 1.07 11.68
CA ASP A 229 9.80 1.70 11.58
C ASP A 229 9.15 1.31 10.24
N PHE A 230 7.85 1.57 10.07
CA PHE A 230 7.12 1.26 8.85
C PHE A 230 5.93 2.17 8.58
N GLU A 231 5.55 2.24 7.30
CA GLU A 231 4.28 2.80 6.87
C GLU A 231 3.51 1.77 6.09
N LEU A 232 2.44 1.27 6.70
CA LEU A 232 1.67 0.13 6.21
C LEU A 232 0.22 0.57 5.95
N CYS A 233 -0.26 0.28 4.74
CA CYS A 233 -1.66 0.40 4.36
C CYS A 233 -2.29 -0.99 4.40
N LEU A 234 -3.52 -1.08 4.91
CA LEU A 234 -4.36 -2.25 4.66
C LEU A 234 -4.96 -2.11 3.25
N PHE A 235 -5.21 -3.25 2.61
CA PHE A 235 -5.84 -3.30 1.30
C PHE A 235 -6.74 -4.55 1.20
N ASP A 236 -7.79 -4.47 0.38
CA ASP A 236 -8.64 -5.62 0.06
C ASP A 236 -7.83 -6.63 -0.78
N THR A 237 -7.81 -7.89 -0.35
CA THR A 237 -7.12 -8.98 -1.06
C THR A 237 -7.90 -9.49 -2.27
N GLN A 238 -9.17 -9.09 -2.41
CA GLN A 238 -9.95 -9.33 -3.62
C GLN A 238 -9.30 -8.58 -4.81
N PRO A 239 -8.87 -9.29 -5.88
CA PRO A 239 -8.22 -8.65 -7.02
C PRO A 239 -9.23 -7.81 -7.82
N ALA A 240 -8.73 -6.74 -8.44
CA ALA A 240 -9.43 -6.01 -9.47
C ALA A 240 -9.75 -6.93 -10.65
N THR A 241 -10.93 -6.74 -11.25
CA THR A 241 -11.43 -7.62 -12.31
C THR A 241 -12.37 -6.89 -13.28
N LEU A 242 -12.65 -7.53 -14.41
CA LEU A 242 -13.75 -7.16 -15.30
C LEU A 242 -15.07 -7.69 -14.74
N GLY A 243 -16.15 -6.96 -14.98
CA GLY A 243 -17.49 -7.38 -14.58
C GLY A 243 -18.59 -6.77 -15.44
N GLY A 244 -19.83 -7.10 -15.11
CA GLY A 244 -21.00 -6.82 -15.95
C GLY A 244 -21.35 -8.03 -16.84
N ALA A 245 -22.48 -7.96 -17.53
CA ALA A 245 -22.94 -9.06 -18.38
C ALA A 245 -22.03 -9.28 -19.61
N TYR A 246 -21.26 -8.25 -19.99
CA TYR A 246 -20.40 -8.23 -21.16
C TYR A 246 -18.96 -7.81 -20.85
N ASP A 247 -18.51 -7.98 -19.60
CA ASP A 247 -17.17 -7.56 -19.16
C ASP A 247 -16.85 -6.08 -19.45
N GLU A 248 -17.87 -5.22 -19.35
CA GLU A 248 -17.82 -3.81 -19.75
C GLU A 248 -17.42 -2.86 -18.60
N PHE A 249 -17.34 -3.37 -17.36
CA PHE A 249 -16.96 -2.60 -16.17
C PHE A 249 -15.67 -3.10 -15.56
N ILE A 250 -14.93 -2.19 -14.92
CA ILE A 250 -13.80 -2.53 -14.05
C ILE A 250 -14.27 -2.42 -12.60
N PHE A 251 -14.20 -3.51 -11.85
CA PHE A 251 -14.41 -3.54 -10.41
C PHE A 251 -13.06 -3.54 -9.72
N SER A 252 -12.70 -2.43 -9.07
CA SER A 252 -11.40 -2.28 -8.45
C SER A 252 -11.44 -1.33 -7.26
N ALA A 253 -10.60 -1.63 -6.26
CA ALA A 253 -10.17 -0.62 -5.31
C ALA A 253 -9.28 0.42 -6.00
N ARG A 254 -9.18 1.63 -5.44
CA ARG A 254 -8.17 2.64 -5.81
C ARG A 254 -8.24 3.18 -7.25
N LEU A 255 -9.37 3.00 -7.95
CA LEU A 255 -9.59 3.65 -9.26
C LEU A 255 -9.33 5.16 -9.15
N ASP A 256 -9.84 5.78 -8.08
CA ASP A 256 -9.42 7.09 -7.60
C ASP A 256 -8.07 6.98 -6.84
N ASN A 257 -6.94 7.41 -7.39
CA ASN A 257 -6.74 7.97 -8.73
C ASN A 257 -5.68 7.21 -9.54
N LEU A 258 -5.54 5.90 -9.27
CA LEU A 258 -4.65 5.07 -10.06
C LEU A 258 -5.13 4.92 -11.51
N GLY A 259 -6.42 5.13 -11.78
CA GLY A 259 -6.97 5.20 -13.13
C GLY A 259 -6.41 6.35 -13.98
N MET A 260 -6.05 7.49 -13.37
CA MET A 260 -5.36 8.58 -14.08
C MET A 260 -3.84 8.50 -14.00
N SER A 261 -3.31 7.72 -13.04
CA SER A 261 -1.87 7.57 -12.83
C SER A 261 -1.23 6.55 -13.76
N TYR A 262 -2.01 5.55 -14.18
CA TYR A 262 -1.67 4.57 -15.22
C TYR A 262 -1.61 5.24 -16.60
#